data_AF-A0A962KFM8-F1
#
_entry.id   AF-A0A962KFM8-F1
#
_cell.length_a   1.000
_cell.length_b   1.000
_cell.length_c   1.000
_cell.angle_alpha   90.00
_cell.angle_beta   90.00
_cell.angle_gamma   90.00
#
_symmetry.space_group_name_H-M   'P 1'
#
loop_
_entity.id
_entity.type
_entity.pdbx_description
1 polymer ?
#
loop_
_entity_poly.entity_id
_entity_poly.type
_entity_poly.pdbx_seq_one_letter_code
_entity_poly.pdbx_strand_id
1 'polypeptide(L)' 'GGTTARLPVVVTDPTGAASFALDLASFTPVLAAGDVLRFQFWYRDIGGAGWNDSDALEVTFCD' A
#
# COMPACT_ATOMS: atom_id res chain seq x y z
N GLY A 1 -9.16 19.39 4.62
CA GLY A 1 -8.81 18.00 4.93
C GLY A 1 -8.78 17.24 3.62
N GLY A 2 -7.70 16.55 3.31
CA GLY A 2 -7.53 15.84 2.04
C GLY A 2 -8.36 14.55 1.95
N THR A 3 -8.60 14.08 0.73
CA THR A 3 -9.25 12.80 0.42
C THR A 3 -8.31 11.65 0.71
N THR A 4 -8.62 10.84 1.73
CA THR A 4 -7.89 9.58 2.01
C THR A 4 -8.66 8.42 1.40
N ALA A 5 -8.06 7.70 0.45
CA ALA A 5 -8.58 6.45 -0.06
C ALA A 5 -7.93 5.28 0.69
N ARG A 6 -8.73 4.35 1.22
CA ARG A 6 -8.26 3.21 2.00
C ARG A 6 -8.34 1.95 1.15
N LEU A 7 -7.19 1.32 0.91
CA LEU A 7 -7.09 0.03 0.23
C LEU A 7 -7.48 -1.13 1.17
N PRO A 8 -7.88 -2.29 0.62
CA PRO A 8 -8.11 -3.50 1.41
C PRO A 8 -6.90 -3.92 2.24
N VAL A 9 -7.15 -4.67 3.31
CA VAL A 9 -6.07 -5.30 4.10
C VAL A 9 -5.53 -6.51 3.34
N VAL A 10 -4.21 -6.63 3.27
CA VAL A 10 -3.50 -7.79 2.74
C VAL A 10 -2.78 -8.53 3.88
N VAL A 11 -2.63 -9.84 3.72
CA VAL A 11 -1.91 -10.70 4.67
C VAL A 11 -0.53 -10.97 4.08
N THR A 12 0.50 -10.90 4.92
CA THR A 12 1.86 -11.24 4.53
C THR A 12 1.99 -12.74 4.26
N ASP A 13 2.84 -13.11 3.31
CA ASP A 13 3.23 -14.50 3.09
C ASP A 13 4.22 -14.98 4.20
N PRO A 14 4.66 -16.26 4.20
CA PRO A 14 5.60 -16.78 5.19
C PRO A 14 6.98 -16.10 5.21
N THR A 15 7.33 -15.33 4.17
CA THR A 15 8.57 -14.53 4.10
C THR A 15 8.39 -13.12 4.65
N GLY A 16 7.16 -12.73 5.00
CA GLY A 16 6.82 -11.38 5.45
C GLY A 16 6.46 -10.44 4.30
N ALA A 17 6.41 -10.91 3.06
CA ALA A 17 6.10 -10.08 1.91
C ALA A 17 4.60 -9.87 1.74
N ALA A 18 4.21 -8.66 1.32
CA ALA A 18 2.83 -8.33 0.96
C ALA A 18 2.82 -7.43 -0.28
N SER A 19 1.91 -7.71 -1.21
CA SER A 19 1.74 -6.93 -2.43
C SER A 19 0.26 -6.67 -2.71
N PHE A 20 -0.07 -5.51 -3.24
CA PHE A 20 -1.41 -5.17 -3.71
C PHE A 20 -1.33 -4.51 -5.08
N ALA A 21 -1.92 -5.15 -6.09
CA ALA A 21 -2.01 -4.57 -7.42
C ALA A 21 -3.12 -3.52 -7.44
N LEU A 22 -2.80 -2.31 -7.89
CA LEU A 22 -3.75 -1.21 -8.01
C LEU A 22 -3.88 -0.81 -9.47
N ASP A 23 -5.08 -0.94 -10.02
CA ASP A 23 -5.42 -0.35 -11.31
C ASP A 23 -5.78 1.13 -11.12
N LEU A 24 -4.92 2.00 -11.65
CA LEU A 24 -5.06 3.44 -11.51
C LEU A 24 -6.23 4.00 -12.34
N ALA A 25 -6.66 3.30 -13.40
CA ALA A 25 -7.76 3.73 -14.25
C ALA A 25 -9.13 3.50 -13.58
N SER A 26 -9.26 2.47 -12.74
CA SER A 26 -10.47 2.18 -11.97
C SER A 26 -10.43 2.70 -10.52
N PHE A 27 -9.28 3.20 -10.07
CA PHE A 27 -9.12 3.75 -8.73
C PHE A 27 -9.89 5.06 -8.55
N THR A 28 -10.51 5.22 -7.36
CA THR A 28 -11.12 6.48 -6.93
C THR A 28 -10.43 6.94 -5.65
N PRO A 29 -9.79 8.13 -5.64
CA PRO A 29 -9.84 9.18 -6.66
C PRO A 29 -9.11 8.81 -7.95
N VAL A 30 -9.64 9.29 -9.08
CA VAL A 30 -9.01 9.16 -10.40
C VAL A 30 -7.65 9.85 -10.34
N LEU A 31 -6.62 9.16 -10.81
CA LEU A 31 -5.26 9.65 -10.85
C LEU A 31 -4.98 10.30 -12.20
N ALA A 32 -4.56 11.56 -12.19
CA ALA A 32 -4.20 12.32 -13.39
C ALA A 32 -2.68 12.49 -13.51
N ALA A 33 -2.22 12.70 -14.74
CA ALA A 33 -0.81 13.01 -14.98
C ALA A 33 -0.42 14.30 -14.26
N GLY A 34 0.66 14.23 -13.47
CA GLY A 34 1.15 15.34 -12.64
C GLY A 34 0.65 15.33 -11.20
N ASP A 35 -0.22 14.39 -10.83
CA ASP A 35 -0.65 14.22 -9.44
C ASP A 35 0.49 13.74 -8.54
N VAL A 36 0.52 14.27 -7.30
CA VAL A 36 1.43 13.81 -6.25
C VAL A 36 0.65 13.02 -5.22
N LEU A 37 0.94 11.73 -5.13
CA LEU A 37 0.32 10.82 -4.17
C LEU A 37 1.24 10.55 -3.00
N ARG A 38 0.64 10.40 -1.82
CA ARG A 38 1.32 9.95 -0.61
C ARG A 38 0.73 8.61 -0.22
N PHE A 39 1.58 7.59 -0.19
CA PHE A 39 1.19 6.26 0.23
C PHE A 39 1.59 6.04 1.67
N GLN A 40 0.76 5.31 2.40
CA GLN A 40 1.07 4.87 3.75
C GLN A 40 0.65 3.41 3.90
N PHE A 41 1.61 2.58 4.29
CA PHE A 41 1.41 1.17 4.56
C PHE A 41 1.60 0.92 6.05
N TRP A 42 0.66 0.18 6.66
CA TRP A 42 0.68 -0.12 8.08
C TRP A 42 0.66 -1.63 8.27
N TYR A 43 1.75 -2.16 8.84
CA TYR A 43 1.78 -3.54 9.32
C TYR A 43 1.07 -3.64 10.68
N ARG A 44 0.26 -4.68 10.86
CA ARG A 44 -0.38 -5.00 12.15
C ARG A 44 -0.17 -6.48 12.46
N ASP A 45 0.69 -6.75 13.43
CA ASP A 45 0.86 -8.08 14.00
C ASP A 45 -0.38 -8.46 14.85
N ILE A 46 -0.77 -9.74 14.81
CA ILE A 46 -1.91 -10.28 15.57
C ILE A 46 -1.51 -10.67 17.01
N GLY A 47 -0.24 -10.50 17.38
CA GLY A 47 0.22 -10.63 18.76
C GLY A 47 1.61 -11.25 18.84
N GLY A 48 2.64 -10.41 18.85
CA GLY A 48 4.02 -10.84 19.02
C GLY A 48 4.96 -9.64 19.08
N ALA A 49 6.02 -9.75 19.87
CA ALA A 49 7.14 -8.80 19.85
C ALA A 49 7.98 -9.04 18.58
N GLY A 50 7.43 -8.69 17.42
CA GLY A 50 8.09 -8.73 16.13
C GLY A 50 8.72 -7.39 15.79
N TRP A 51 9.90 -7.41 15.17
CA TRP A 51 10.58 -6.23 14.66
C TRP A 51 9.86 -5.75 13.39
N ASN A 52 9.59 -4.45 13.30
CA ASN A 52 8.96 -3.83 12.13
C ASN A 52 10.04 -3.41 11.13
N ASP A 53 10.67 -4.42 10.51
CA ASP A 53 11.51 -4.21 9.35
C ASP A 53 10.59 -4.21 8.12
N SER A 54 9.80 -3.14 7.96
CA SER A 54 9.19 -2.89 6.66
C SER A 54 10.31 -2.37 5.75
N ASP A 55 10.93 -3.29 5.02
CA ASP A 55 11.72 -2.91 3.85
C ASP A 55 10.86 -1.99 2.99
N ALA A 56 11.46 -0.89 2.57
CA ALA A 56 10.83 0.28 1.96
C ALA A 56 9.64 -0.06 1.05
N LEU A 57 8.53 0.68 1.20
CA LEU A 57 7.38 0.58 0.31
C LEU A 57 7.82 0.72 -1.16
N GLU A 58 7.72 -0.37 -1.92
CA GLU A 58 7.96 -0.36 -3.36
C GLU A 58 6.63 -0.16 -4.10
N VAL A 59 6.58 0.83 -4.99
CA VAL A 59 5.43 1.10 -5.85
C VAL A 59 5.89 0.99 -7.29
N THR A 60 5.44 -0.06 -7.98
CA THR A 60 5.68 -0.23 -9.42
C THR A 60 4.50 0.33 -10.20
N PHE A 61 4.77 1.23 -11.15
CA PHE A 61 3.81 1.68 -12.14
C PHE A 61 3.99 0.84 -13.40
N CYS A 62 2.93 0.14 -13.81
CA CYS A 62 2.90 -0.60 -15.08
C CYS A 62 2.07 0.19 -16.10
N ASP A 63 2.53 0.18 -17.36
CA ASP A 63 1.80 0.73 -18.52
C ASP A 63 0.75 -0.25 -19.05
#